data_AF-A0A1I8CTX7-F1
#
_entry.id   AF-A0A1I8CTX7-F1
#
_cell.length_a   1.000
_cell.length_b   1.000
_cell.length_c   1.000
_cell.angle_alpha   90.00
_cell.angle_beta   90.00
_cell.angle_gamma   90.00
#
_symmetry.space_group_name_H-M   'P 1'
#
loop_
_entity.id
_entity.type
_entity.pdbx_description
1 polymer ?
#
loop_
_entity_poly.entity_id
_entity_poly.type
_entity_poly.pdbx_seq_one_letter_code
_entity_poly.pdbx_strand_id
1 'polypeptide(L)'
;MQSSLLLKLLIFITLSYSTWATISSHFKKFLVESYGKQVADSLARTDLGAIGSFGGGAKKNNKTALKPVIMVHGITNSAGTFAMIGKHFTNHGYHNNQVFATTYGDAGKTNVLMVTMECRFIMQVRMFIQAVSEYTNSKVDIVAYSMGSPVARKAILGGQCVDTGRDIGPSITALVDTFIGVAGANHGSVLCFIPFGSCNMINGLNCNSRFIADVNSKKHYEGNKIITLYSTGDDKVGFMACGQIASSIAGENQHHQRTGMNHDQVIFDTADFQLKLLKENQ
;
A
#
# COMPACT_ATOMS: atom_id res chain seq x y z
N MET A 1 26.63 12.58 -64.21
CA MET A 1 26.94 12.68 -62.76
C MET A 1 25.64 12.90 -62.01
N GLN A 2 25.03 11.82 -61.54
CA GLN A 2 23.77 11.83 -60.79
C GLN A 2 24.05 12.05 -59.30
N SER A 3 23.38 13.00 -58.66
CA SER A 3 23.31 13.13 -57.21
C SER A 3 21.87 12.88 -56.77
N SER A 4 21.60 11.75 -56.11
CA SER A 4 20.32 11.52 -55.43
C SER A 4 20.49 11.81 -53.94
N LEU A 5 19.86 12.89 -53.47
CA LEU A 5 19.76 13.24 -52.06
C LEU A 5 18.59 12.45 -51.45
N LEU A 6 18.89 11.38 -50.73
CA LEU A 6 17.90 10.59 -49.99
C LEU A 6 17.82 11.11 -48.55
N LEU A 7 16.83 11.95 -48.27
CA LEU A 7 16.49 12.41 -46.93
C LEU A 7 15.71 11.29 -46.21
N LYS A 8 16.38 10.55 -45.31
CA LYS A 8 15.72 9.57 -44.44
C LYS A 8 15.04 10.30 -43.27
N LEU A 9 13.71 10.36 -43.31
CA LEU A 9 12.87 10.85 -42.22
C LEU A 9 12.80 9.78 -41.12
N LEU A 10 13.47 10.02 -39.98
CA LEU A 10 13.36 9.20 -38.78
C LEU A 10 12.06 9.57 -38.05
N ILE A 11 11.02 8.75 -38.21
CA ILE A 11 9.79 8.82 -37.41
C ILE A 11 10.10 8.22 -36.04
N PHE A 12 10.34 9.08 -35.04
CA PHE A 12 10.34 8.68 -33.65
C PHE A 12 8.89 8.36 -33.23
N ILE A 13 8.54 7.08 -33.26
CA ILE A 13 7.32 6.60 -32.58
C ILE A 13 7.60 6.73 -31.08
N THR A 14 7.11 7.80 -30.48
CA THR A 14 7.04 7.91 -29.01
C THR A 14 6.02 6.88 -28.54
N LEU A 15 6.50 5.70 -28.13
CA LEU A 15 5.70 4.80 -27.31
C LEU A 15 5.34 5.57 -26.03
N SER A 16 4.13 6.09 -25.98
CA SER A 16 3.54 6.67 -24.79
C SER A 16 3.26 5.51 -23.84
N TYR A 17 4.29 5.11 -23.09
CA TYR A 17 4.09 4.29 -21.91
C TYR A 17 3.19 5.09 -20.98
N SER A 18 1.94 4.65 -20.86
CA SER A 18 1.03 5.12 -19.83
C SER A 18 1.58 4.61 -18.51
N THR A 19 2.54 5.35 -17.96
CA THR A 19 3.03 5.11 -16.62
C THR A 19 1.92 5.56 -15.67
N TRP A 20 1.58 4.71 -14.70
CA TRP A 20 0.70 5.03 -13.58
C TRP A 20 1.40 6.02 -12.63
N ALA A 21 1.95 7.09 -13.19
CA ALA A 21 2.98 7.88 -12.54
C ALA A 21 2.41 8.96 -11.61
N THR A 22 1.09 9.15 -11.57
CA THR A 22 0.50 10.20 -10.74
C THR A 22 -0.99 9.99 -10.50
N ILE A 23 -1.52 10.61 -9.46
CA ILE A 23 -2.96 10.75 -9.24
C ILE A 23 -3.59 11.53 -10.41
N SER A 24 -4.80 11.16 -10.82
CA SER A 24 -5.49 11.83 -11.92
C SER A 24 -5.80 13.28 -11.59
N SER A 25 -5.93 14.13 -12.61
CA SER A 25 -6.30 15.54 -12.43
C SER A 25 -7.64 15.71 -11.72
N HIS A 26 -8.60 14.80 -11.96
CA HIS A 26 -9.91 14.82 -11.30
C HIS A 26 -9.79 14.47 -9.81
N PHE A 27 -9.01 13.45 -9.44
CA PHE A 27 -8.78 13.13 -8.03
C PHE A 27 -7.96 14.22 -7.35
N LYS A 28 -6.93 14.76 -7.99
CA LYS A 28 -6.17 15.90 -7.47
C LYS A 28 -7.07 17.11 -7.22
N LYS A 29 -7.96 17.43 -8.16
CA LYS A 29 -8.93 18.52 -8.01
C LYS A 29 -9.83 18.29 -6.78
N PHE A 30 -10.39 17.09 -6.64
CA PHE A 30 -11.16 16.71 -5.45
C PHE A 30 -10.36 16.89 -4.17
N LEU A 31 -9.11 16.42 -4.12
CA LEU A 31 -8.25 16.59 -2.94
C LEU A 31 -8.03 18.06 -2.59
N VAL A 32 -7.79 18.92 -3.58
CA VAL A 32 -7.62 20.36 -3.36
C VAL A 32 -8.90 20.99 -2.84
N GLU A 33 -10.05 20.64 -3.40
CA GLU A 33 -11.36 21.20 -3.03
C GLU A 33 -11.82 20.73 -1.64
N SER A 34 -11.61 19.46 -1.29
CA SER A 34 -12.06 18.88 -0.02
C SER A 34 -11.06 19.04 1.13
N TYR A 35 -9.75 19.03 0.85
CA TYR A 35 -8.69 18.97 1.89
C TYR A 35 -7.65 20.09 1.78
N GLY A 36 -7.70 20.91 0.72
CA GLY A 36 -6.74 21.97 0.48
C GLY A 36 -5.46 21.49 -0.24
N LYS A 37 -4.76 22.45 -0.86
CA LYS A 37 -3.60 22.18 -1.73
C LYS A 37 -2.47 21.44 -1.04
N GLN A 38 -2.18 21.77 0.22
CA GLN A 38 -1.07 21.15 0.96
C GLN A 38 -1.30 19.65 1.19
N VAL A 39 -2.52 19.27 1.59
CA VAL A 39 -2.89 17.85 1.76
C VAL A 39 -2.89 17.15 0.41
N ALA A 40 -3.45 17.78 -0.62
CA ALA A 40 -3.45 17.23 -1.97
C ALA A 40 -2.04 16.92 -2.47
N ASP A 41 -1.09 17.85 -2.32
CA ASP A 41 0.30 17.63 -2.74
C ASP A 41 1.00 16.56 -1.88
N SER A 42 0.74 16.51 -0.56
CA SER A 42 1.27 15.47 0.32
C SER A 42 0.76 14.07 -0.01
N LEU A 43 -0.49 13.95 -0.46
CA LEU A 43 -1.08 12.66 -0.86
C LEU A 43 -0.66 12.27 -2.27
N ALA A 44 -0.58 13.23 -3.18
CA ALA A 44 -0.20 13.02 -4.58
C ALA A 44 1.26 12.57 -4.72
N ARG A 45 2.16 13.15 -3.91
CA ARG A 45 3.60 12.93 -3.99
C ARG A 45 4.19 13.20 -5.37
N THR A 46 3.74 14.28 -6.01
CA THR A 46 4.28 14.70 -7.31
C THR A 46 5.75 15.11 -7.23
N ASP A 47 6.27 15.40 -6.03
CA ASP A 47 7.69 15.60 -5.76
C ASP A 47 8.56 14.38 -6.11
N LEU A 48 7.96 13.19 -6.17
CA LEU A 48 8.65 11.93 -6.47
C LEU A 48 8.53 11.48 -7.94
N GLY A 49 7.80 12.20 -8.79
CA GLY A 49 7.57 11.77 -10.17
C GLY A 49 6.93 10.38 -10.25
N ALA A 50 7.52 9.48 -11.05
CA ALA A 50 6.94 8.16 -11.37
C ALA A 50 6.77 7.20 -10.19
N ILE A 51 7.41 7.47 -9.05
CA ILE A 51 7.27 6.68 -7.82
C ILE A 51 6.35 7.37 -6.78
N GLY A 52 5.69 8.47 -7.17
CA GLY A 52 4.62 9.10 -6.39
C GLY A 52 3.36 8.25 -6.32
N SER A 53 2.37 8.73 -5.56
CA SER A 53 1.07 8.07 -5.45
C SER A 53 0.32 8.13 -6.78
N PHE A 54 -0.54 7.14 -7.02
CA PHE A 54 -1.36 7.10 -8.24
C PHE A 54 -2.80 6.67 -7.97
N GLY A 55 -3.66 6.91 -8.96
CA GLY A 55 -5.05 6.45 -8.97
C GLY A 55 -6.03 7.55 -9.38
N GLY A 56 -7.32 7.27 -9.21
CA GLY A 56 -8.39 8.23 -9.45
C GLY A 56 -8.96 8.23 -10.87
N GLY A 57 -8.16 7.80 -11.87
CA GLY A 57 -8.55 7.59 -13.27
C GLY A 57 -9.33 8.73 -13.92
N ALA A 58 -9.90 8.47 -15.09
CA ALA A 58 -10.93 9.34 -15.67
C ALA A 58 -12.28 9.03 -15.00
N LYS A 59 -13.05 10.06 -14.64
CA LYS A 59 -14.38 9.89 -14.03
C LYS A 59 -15.30 9.17 -15.02
N LYS A 60 -15.83 8.00 -14.64
CA LYS A 60 -16.97 7.37 -15.31
C LYS A 60 -18.18 7.41 -14.37
N ASN A 61 -19.36 7.73 -14.93
CA ASN A 61 -20.62 7.87 -14.19
C ASN A 61 -21.33 6.54 -13.88
N ASN A 62 -20.69 5.39 -14.11
CA ASN A 62 -21.33 4.10 -13.86
C ASN A 62 -20.89 3.56 -12.50
N LYS A 63 -21.86 3.18 -11.66
CA LYS A 63 -21.60 2.35 -10.48
C LYS A 63 -20.91 1.08 -10.96
N THR A 64 -19.70 0.86 -10.50
CA THR A 64 -18.92 -0.35 -10.77
C THR A 64 -19.20 -1.35 -9.66
N ALA A 65 -19.30 -2.65 -9.98
CA ALA A 65 -19.51 -3.68 -8.96
C ALA A 65 -18.30 -3.83 -8.03
N LEU A 66 -17.10 -3.48 -8.50
CA LEU A 66 -15.87 -3.59 -7.71
C LEU A 66 -15.65 -2.32 -6.86
N LYS A 67 -15.24 -2.51 -5.60
CA LYS A 67 -14.75 -1.48 -4.71
C LYS A 67 -13.36 -1.01 -5.16
N PRO A 68 -13.00 0.26 -4.92
CA PRO A 68 -11.63 0.72 -5.15
C PRO A 68 -10.64 -0.01 -4.25
N VAL A 69 -9.50 -0.39 -4.82
CA VAL A 69 -8.37 -1.00 -4.10
C VAL A 69 -7.24 0.00 -3.89
N ILE A 70 -6.67 0.01 -2.69
CA ILE A 70 -5.52 0.81 -2.29
C ILE A 70 -4.35 -0.12 -1.98
N MET A 71 -3.24 0.05 -2.70
CA MET A 71 -1.98 -0.62 -2.38
C MET A 71 -1.12 0.22 -1.44
N VAL A 72 -0.66 -0.38 -0.34
CA VAL A 72 0.20 0.24 0.67
C VAL A 72 1.54 -0.49 0.69
N HIS A 73 2.62 0.23 0.38
CA HIS A 73 3.94 -0.34 0.16
C HIS A 73 4.69 -0.68 1.45
N GLY A 74 5.72 -1.52 1.30
CA GLY A 74 6.62 -1.93 2.37
C GLY A 74 7.72 -0.92 2.67
N ILE A 75 8.69 -1.37 3.46
CA ILE A 75 9.92 -0.62 3.72
C ILE A 75 10.70 -0.43 2.40
N THR A 76 11.32 0.74 2.21
CA THR A 76 12.08 1.16 1.01
C THR A 76 11.37 1.09 -0.35
N ASN A 77 10.10 0.71 -0.40
CA ASN A 77 9.29 0.72 -1.61
C ASN A 77 8.56 2.06 -1.81
N SER A 78 7.73 2.12 -2.85
CA SER A 78 6.87 3.23 -3.20
C SER A 78 5.58 2.71 -3.87
N ALA A 79 4.59 3.57 -4.10
CA ALA A 79 3.46 3.23 -4.96
C ALA A 79 3.92 2.79 -6.36
N GLY A 80 4.93 3.45 -6.93
CA GLY A 80 5.48 3.09 -8.26
C GLY A 80 5.99 1.66 -8.34
N THR A 81 6.48 1.09 -7.23
CA THR A 81 6.87 -0.32 -7.12
C THR A 81 5.73 -1.28 -7.48
N PHE A 82 4.47 -0.87 -7.26
CA PHE A 82 3.29 -1.68 -7.52
C PHE A 82 2.52 -1.28 -8.78
N ALA A 83 3.09 -0.40 -9.61
CA ALA A 83 2.45 0.03 -10.86
C ALA A 83 2.11 -1.16 -11.78
N MET A 84 2.96 -2.20 -11.78
CA MET A 84 2.71 -3.42 -12.57
C MET A 84 1.57 -4.28 -12.01
N ILE A 85 1.41 -4.35 -10.69
CA ILE A 85 0.27 -5.01 -10.04
C ILE A 85 -1.01 -4.23 -10.37
N GLY A 86 -0.97 -2.90 -10.26
CA GLY A 86 -2.11 -2.05 -10.61
C GLY A 86 -2.51 -2.19 -12.08
N LYS A 87 -1.54 -2.20 -13.00
CA LYS A 87 -1.78 -2.47 -14.43
C LYS A 87 -2.39 -3.86 -14.64
N HIS A 88 -1.87 -4.87 -13.95
CA HIS A 88 -2.41 -6.22 -14.00
C HIS A 88 -3.88 -6.26 -13.56
N PHE A 89 -4.25 -5.59 -12.47
CA PHE A 89 -5.65 -5.50 -12.03
C PHE A 89 -6.54 -4.85 -13.09
N THR A 90 -6.09 -3.77 -13.73
CA THR A 90 -6.88 -3.10 -14.75
C THR A 90 -7.04 -3.88 -16.05
N ASN A 91 -6.03 -4.66 -16.42
CA ASN A 91 -6.14 -5.57 -17.56
C ASN A 91 -7.15 -6.71 -17.29
N HIS A 92 -7.52 -6.92 -16.04
CA HIS A 92 -8.40 -8.00 -15.60
C HIS A 92 -9.68 -7.48 -14.92
N GLY A 93 -10.17 -6.31 -15.33
CA GLY A 93 -11.55 -5.87 -15.03
C GLY A 93 -11.69 -4.77 -13.98
N TYR A 94 -10.61 -4.38 -13.30
CA TYR A 94 -10.62 -3.09 -12.59
C TYR A 94 -10.56 -1.94 -13.59
N HIS A 95 -11.19 -0.82 -13.26
CA HIS A 95 -11.02 0.43 -13.99
C HIS A 95 -9.90 1.29 -13.38
N ASN A 96 -9.30 2.17 -14.18
CA ASN A 96 -8.21 3.05 -13.71
C ASN A 96 -8.63 3.98 -12.55
N ASN A 97 -9.93 4.24 -12.38
CA ASN A 97 -10.47 5.02 -11.25
C ASN A 97 -10.76 4.17 -10.00
N GLN A 98 -10.42 2.88 -10.01
CA GLN A 98 -10.60 1.95 -8.91
C GLN A 98 -9.30 1.39 -8.36
N VAL A 99 -8.16 1.65 -9.00
CA VAL A 99 -6.86 1.17 -8.53
C VAL A 99 -6.04 2.36 -8.06
N PHE A 100 -5.63 2.31 -6.79
CA PHE A 100 -4.89 3.37 -6.14
C PHE A 100 -3.66 2.79 -5.44
N ALA A 101 -2.63 3.61 -5.28
CA ALA A 101 -1.50 3.31 -4.43
C ALA A 101 -0.94 4.61 -3.84
N THR A 102 -0.44 4.54 -2.61
CA THR A 102 0.09 5.71 -1.91
C THR A 102 1.57 5.52 -1.58
N THR A 103 2.38 6.55 -1.79
CA THR A 103 3.79 6.57 -1.37
C THR A 103 3.93 7.35 -0.07
N TYR A 104 4.03 6.66 1.05
CA TYR A 104 4.34 7.30 2.33
C TYR A 104 5.86 7.42 2.55
N GLY A 105 6.26 8.42 3.31
CA GLY A 105 7.66 8.66 3.64
C GLY A 105 8.48 9.13 2.44
N ASP A 106 9.74 8.72 2.35
CA ASP A 106 10.69 9.32 1.38
C ASP A 106 10.97 8.44 0.16
N ALA A 107 10.18 7.38 -0.04
CA ALA A 107 10.32 6.42 -1.12
C ALA A 107 11.70 5.72 -1.18
N GLY A 108 12.24 5.36 -0.01
CA GLY A 108 13.46 4.56 0.10
C GLY A 108 14.76 5.37 0.09
N LYS A 109 14.70 6.68 0.34
CA LYS A 109 15.91 7.50 0.52
C LYS A 109 16.56 7.22 1.87
N THR A 110 15.76 7.03 2.92
CA THR A 110 16.27 6.62 4.24
C THR A 110 16.78 5.19 4.16
N ASN A 111 17.97 4.97 4.73
CA ASN A 111 18.57 3.63 4.81
C ASN A 111 17.58 2.65 5.46
N VAL A 112 17.43 1.46 4.89
CA VAL A 112 16.49 0.42 5.35
C VAL A 112 16.63 0.09 6.85
N LEU A 113 17.81 0.28 7.44
CA LEU A 113 18.05 0.05 8.87
C LEU A 113 17.51 1.17 9.77
N MET A 114 17.07 2.29 9.21
CA MET A 114 16.65 3.50 9.94
C MET A 114 15.20 3.90 9.67
N VAL A 115 14.48 3.21 8.77
CA VAL A 115 13.06 3.50 8.49
C VAL A 115 12.19 2.97 9.62
N THR A 116 11.41 3.83 10.26
CA THR A 116 10.50 3.46 11.36
C THR A 116 9.04 3.75 11.01
N MET A 117 8.09 3.15 11.72
CA MET A 117 6.66 3.34 11.47
C MET A 117 6.16 4.64 12.12
N GLU A 118 6.62 5.77 11.57
CA GLU A 118 6.37 7.11 12.11
C GLU A 118 4.91 7.56 12.01
N CYS A 119 4.45 8.38 12.98
CA CYS A 119 3.10 8.96 12.98
C CYS A 119 2.72 9.64 11.67
N ARG A 120 3.68 10.33 11.02
CA ARG A 120 3.44 10.99 9.73
C ARG A 120 3.10 10.00 8.61
N PHE A 121 3.67 8.79 8.61
CA PHE A 121 3.36 7.75 7.62
C PHE A 121 1.93 7.25 7.80
N ILE A 122 1.57 6.97 9.04
CA ILE A 122 0.24 6.51 9.44
C ILE A 122 -0.81 7.55 9.07
N MET A 123 -0.57 8.82 9.37
CA MET A 123 -1.48 9.91 9.00
C MET A 123 -1.64 10.01 7.48
N GLN A 124 -0.55 9.90 6.72
CA GLN A 124 -0.62 9.96 5.26
C GLN A 124 -1.45 8.81 4.69
N VAL A 125 -1.22 7.57 5.14
CA VAL A 125 -2.00 6.40 4.71
C VAL A 125 -3.47 6.53 5.12
N ARG A 126 -3.74 6.98 6.36
CA ARG A 126 -5.09 7.21 6.87
C ARG A 126 -5.87 8.23 6.02
N MET A 127 -5.27 9.39 5.78
CA MET A 127 -5.88 10.42 4.94
C MET A 127 -6.12 9.92 3.51
N PHE A 128 -5.21 9.12 2.96
CA PHE A 128 -5.38 8.54 1.64
C PHE A 128 -6.57 7.56 1.59
N ILE A 129 -6.72 6.69 2.59
CA ILE A 129 -7.88 5.78 2.72
C ILE A 129 -9.19 6.57 2.75
N GLN A 130 -9.26 7.59 3.62
CA GLN A 130 -10.45 8.44 3.75
C GLN A 130 -10.78 9.16 2.44
N ALA A 131 -9.78 9.78 1.80
CA ALA A 131 -9.97 10.52 0.57
C ALA A 131 -10.39 9.64 -0.61
N VAL A 132 -9.85 8.42 -0.74
CA VAL A 132 -10.28 7.47 -1.78
C VAL A 132 -11.71 7.00 -1.53
N SER A 133 -12.05 6.68 -0.27
CA SER A 133 -13.40 6.27 0.10
C SER A 133 -14.43 7.36 -0.22
N GLU A 134 -14.15 8.61 0.15
CA GLU A 134 -15.02 9.75 -0.14
C GLU A 134 -15.10 10.06 -1.64
N TYR A 135 -13.96 10.10 -2.34
CA TYR A 135 -13.91 10.38 -3.78
C TYR A 135 -14.70 9.38 -4.62
N THR A 136 -14.67 8.12 -4.23
CA THR A 136 -15.37 7.03 -4.92
C THR A 136 -16.77 6.78 -4.37
N ASN A 137 -17.14 7.42 -3.26
CA ASN A 137 -18.35 7.16 -2.50
C ASN A 137 -18.56 5.66 -2.24
N SER A 138 -17.50 5.00 -1.77
CA SER A 138 -17.45 3.54 -1.55
C SER A 138 -16.55 3.21 -0.37
N LYS A 139 -16.76 2.05 0.26
CA LYS A 139 -15.69 1.41 1.03
C LYS A 139 -14.53 1.05 0.11
N VAL A 140 -13.34 0.91 0.69
CA VAL A 140 -12.12 0.53 -0.02
C VAL A 140 -11.69 -0.89 0.33
N ASP A 141 -11.02 -1.54 -0.60
CA ASP A 141 -10.20 -2.71 -0.34
C ASP A 141 -8.74 -2.27 -0.19
N ILE A 142 -7.96 -2.97 0.62
CA ILE A 142 -6.56 -2.65 0.89
C ILE A 142 -5.69 -3.87 0.62
N VAL A 143 -4.61 -3.69 -0.15
CA VAL A 143 -3.52 -4.65 -0.27
C VAL A 143 -2.29 -4.01 0.37
N ALA A 144 -1.86 -4.52 1.52
CA ALA A 144 -0.78 -3.94 2.30
C ALA A 144 0.39 -4.92 2.41
N TYR A 145 1.55 -4.52 1.91
CA TYR A 145 2.74 -5.37 1.80
C TYR A 145 3.76 -5.09 2.90
N SER A 146 4.37 -6.13 3.48
CA SER A 146 5.54 -5.99 4.36
C SER A 146 5.25 -5.03 5.54
N MET A 147 6.11 -4.06 5.80
CA MET A 147 5.90 -2.96 6.77
C MET A 147 4.62 -2.14 6.50
N GLY A 148 4.15 -2.09 5.25
CA GLY A 148 2.90 -1.44 4.89
C GLY A 148 1.68 -2.04 5.57
N SER A 149 1.72 -3.34 5.91
CA SER A 149 0.64 -4.02 6.64
C SER A 149 0.42 -3.44 8.03
N PRO A 150 1.39 -3.46 8.97
CA PRO A 150 1.21 -2.83 10.28
C PRO A 150 1.00 -1.29 10.20
N VAL A 151 1.58 -0.59 9.21
CA VAL A 151 1.31 0.85 8.98
C VAL A 151 -0.17 1.09 8.61
N ALA A 152 -0.71 0.34 7.65
CA ALA A 152 -2.12 0.44 7.25
C ALA A 152 -3.06 0.04 8.39
N ARG A 153 -2.71 -1.01 9.14
CA ARG A 153 -3.43 -1.41 10.35
C ARG A 153 -3.52 -0.26 11.34
N LYS A 154 -2.39 0.39 11.69
CA LYS A 154 -2.43 1.56 12.59
C LYS A 154 -3.27 2.73 12.03
N ALA A 155 -3.18 2.98 10.73
CA ALA A 155 -3.99 4.01 10.07
C ALA A 155 -5.51 3.74 10.19
N ILE A 156 -5.91 2.47 10.14
CA ILE A 156 -7.30 2.03 10.29
C ILE A 156 -7.73 2.05 11.77
N LEU A 157 -6.88 1.57 12.68
CA LEU A 157 -7.14 1.50 14.13
C LEU A 157 -7.40 2.88 14.74
N GLY A 158 -6.64 3.89 14.33
CA GLY A 158 -6.67 5.21 14.93
C GLY A 158 -6.00 5.28 16.31
N GLY A 159 -6.51 6.15 17.18
CA GLY A 159 -5.99 6.40 18.52
C GLY A 159 -4.68 7.18 18.54
N GLN A 160 -3.86 6.99 19.56
CA GLN A 160 -2.58 7.71 19.70
C GLN A 160 -1.45 7.04 18.92
N CYS A 161 -0.65 7.82 18.22
CA CYS A 161 0.63 7.38 17.66
C CYS A 161 1.64 7.08 18.79
N VAL A 162 2.26 5.90 18.76
CA VAL A 162 3.14 5.43 19.86
C VAL A 162 4.44 6.21 20.03
N ASP A 163 4.89 6.90 18.98
CA ASP A 163 6.13 7.68 18.92
C ASP A 163 5.96 9.14 19.37
N THR A 164 4.81 9.75 19.05
CA THR A 164 4.54 11.19 19.24
C THR A 164 3.41 11.48 20.22
N GLY A 165 2.59 10.48 20.57
CA GLY A 165 1.38 10.64 21.39
C GLY A 165 0.23 11.36 20.67
N ARG A 166 0.40 11.76 19.40
CA ARG A 166 -0.63 12.44 18.62
C ARG A 166 -1.85 11.53 18.44
N ASP A 167 -3.02 12.02 18.80
CA ASP A 167 -4.29 11.38 18.50
C ASP A 167 -4.65 11.60 17.02
N ILE A 168 -4.81 10.52 16.26
CA ILE A 168 -5.22 10.54 14.84
C ILE A 168 -6.73 10.26 14.67
N GLY A 169 -7.47 10.25 15.77
CA GLY A 169 -8.92 10.10 15.82
C GLY A 169 -9.38 8.64 15.94
N PRO A 170 -10.70 8.39 15.88
CA PRO A 170 -11.27 7.06 16.08
C PRO A 170 -10.91 6.11 14.92
N SER A 171 -11.23 4.83 15.07
CA SER A 171 -11.03 3.88 13.99
C SER A 171 -11.85 4.23 12.74
N ILE A 172 -11.27 3.97 11.56
CA ILE A 172 -11.93 4.09 10.25
C ILE A 172 -12.30 2.72 9.66
N THR A 173 -12.45 1.67 10.48
CA THR A 173 -12.87 0.33 10.05
C THR A 173 -14.07 0.36 9.11
N ALA A 174 -15.05 1.24 9.35
CA ALA A 174 -16.25 1.36 8.54
C ALA A 174 -15.98 1.71 7.07
N LEU A 175 -14.81 2.29 6.76
CA LEU A 175 -14.40 2.65 5.40
C LEU A 175 -13.72 1.50 4.66
N VAL A 176 -13.31 0.44 5.36
CA VAL A 176 -12.57 -0.69 4.77
C VAL A 176 -13.48 -1.91 4.69
N ASP A 177 -13.56 -2.50 3.50
CA ASP A 177 -14.30 -3.74 3.30
C ASP A 177 -13.38 -4.95 3.40
N THR A 178 -12.42 -5.08 2.48
CA THR A 178 -11.43 -6.16 2.52
C THR A 178 -10.02 -5.64 2.79
N PHE A 179 -9.34 -6.23 3.77
CA PHE A 179 -7.92 -6.02 4.04
C PHE A 179 -7.13 -7.29 3.71
N ILE A 180 -6.16 -7.17 2.80
CA ILE A 180 -5.24 -8.23 2.42
C ILE A 180 -3.82 -7.85 2.87
N GLY A 181 -3.32 -8.53 3.90
CA GLY A 181 -1.93 -8.45 4.32
C GLY A 181 -1.05 -9.41 3.52
N VAL A 182 -0.13 -8.89 2.70
CA VAL A 182 0.78 -9.71 1.89
C VAL A 182 2.18 -9.63 2.50
N ALA A 183 2.72 -10.77 2.95
CA ALA A 183 3.99 -10.84 3.67
C ALA A 183 4.11 -9.77 4.78
N GLY A 184 3.00 -9.48 5.49
CA GLY A 184 2.93 -8.38 6.44
C GLY A 184 3.81 -8.61 7.67
N ALA A 185 4.46 -7.57 8.19
CA ALA A 185 5.25 -7.65 9.42
C ALA A 185 4.39 -7.45 10.69
N ASN A 186 3.26 -8.17 10.77
CA ASN A 186 2.20 -7.93 11.74
C ASN A 186 2.58 -8.29 13.19
N HIS A 187 3.48 -9.24 13.35
CA HIS A 187 4.08 -9.63 14.63
C HIS A 187 5.60 -9.34 14.67
N GLY A 188 6.05 -8.38 13.86
CA GLY A 188 7.46 -8.04 13.68
C GLY A 188 8.13 -8.80 12.55
N SER A 189 9.46 -8.78 12.54
CA SER A 189 10.31 -9.44 11.53
C SER A 189 11.40 -10.29 12.18
N VAL A 190 11.73 -11.42 11.56
CA VAL A 190 12.84 -12.31 11.95
C VAL A 190 14.20 -11.60 11.91
N LEU A 191 14.34 -10.55 11.11
CA LEU A 191 15.56 -9.74 11.03
C LEU A 191 15.70 -8.75 12.20
N CYS A 192 14.64 -8.54 13.00
CA CYS A 192 14.63 -7.56 14.09
C CYS A 192 15.00 -8.13 15.47
N PHE A 193 16.09 -8.92 15.51
CA PHE A 193 16.64 -9.46 16.76
C PHE A 193 17.43 -8.40 17.57
N ILE A 194 18.01 -7.39 16.91
CA ILE A 194 18.66 -6.25 17.58
C ILE A 194 17.70 -5.05 17.62
N PRO A 195 17.38 -4.48 18.80
CA PRO A 195 16.39 -3.42 18.94
C PRO A 195 16.93 -2.02 18.59
N PHE A 196 17.35 -1.82 17.33
CA PHE A 196 17.92 -0.56 16.84
C PHE A 196 17.26 -0.11 15.53
N GLY A 197 17.18 1.20 15.30
CA GLY A 197 16.70 1.79 14.05
C GLY A 197 15.31 1.28 13.66
N SER A 198 15.17 0.65 12.50
CA SER A 198 13.94 0.01 12.02
C SER A 198 13.39 -1.08 12.92
N CYS A 199 14.20 -1.59 13.84
CA CYS A 199 13.83 -2.61 14.80
C CYS A 199 13.71 -2.04 16.23
N ASN A 200 13.66 -0.72 16.42
CA ASN A 200 13.55 -0.15 17.76
C ASN A 200 12.26 -0.55 18.51
N MET A 201 12.28 -0.42 19.84
CA MET A 201 11.20 -0.85 20.74
C MET A 201 10.00 0.12 20.84
N ILE A 202 10.02 1.24 20.13
CA ILE A 202 8.91 2.21 20.10
C ILE A 202 8.08 1.99 18.85
N ASN A 203 8.61 2.34 17.69
CA ASN A 203 7.92 2.33 16.39
C ASN A 203 8.65 1.48 15.34
N GLY A 204 9.46 0.51 15.79
CA GLY A 204 10.14 -0.46 14.93
C GLY A 204 9.42 -1.80 14.79
N LEU A 205 9.99 -2.65 13.95
CA LEU A 205 9.50 -4.00 13.59
C LEU A 205 9.99 -5.09 14.55
N ASN A 206 10.60 -4.74 15.68
CA ASN A 206 10.80 -5.72 16.74
C ASN A 206 9.43 -6.13 17.30
N CYS A 207 9.23 -7.43 17.51
CA CYS A 207 7.94 -7.98 17.94
C CYS A 207 7.45 -7.46 19.30
N ASN A 208 8.37 -6.98 20.14
CA ASN A 208 8.08 -6.40 21.45
C ASN A 208 7.97 -4.87 21.40
N SER A 209 8.00 -4.24 20.22
CA SER A 209 7.86 -2.80 20.10
C SER A 209 6.46 -2.34 20.51
N ARG A 210 6.35 -1.11 21.02
CA ARG A 210 5.05 -0.52 21.37
C ARG A 210 4.11 -0.48 20.17
N PHE A 211 4.64 -0.29 18.97
CA PHE A 211 3.86 -0.28 17.74
C PHE A 211 3.23 -1.64 17.44
N ILE A 212 4.01 -2.71 17.47
CA ILE A 212 3.52 -4.06 17.22
C ILE A 212 2.51 -4.45 18.32
N ALA A 213 2.76 -4.09 19.57
CA ALA A 213 1.80 -4.29 20.66
C ALA A 213 0.48 -3.51 20.42
N ASP A 214 0.57 -2.25 19.99
CA ASP A 214 -0.59 -1.37 19.77
C ASP A 214 -1.50 -1.88 18.65
N VAL A 215 -0.96 -2.21 17.47
CA VAL A 215 -1.77 -2.73 16.35
C VAL A 215 -2.38 -4.10 16.63
N ASN A 216 -1.82 -4.87 17.58
CA ASN A 216 -2.36 -6.17 17.99
C ASN A 216 -3.21 -6.11 19.28
N SER A 217 -3.43 -4.92 19.85
CA SER A 217 -4.23 -4.73 21.07
C SER A 217 -5.73 -4.97 20.84
N LYS A 218 -6.19 -4.86 19.60
CA LYS A 218 -7.56 -5.14 19.16
C LYS A 218 -7.54 -6.14 18.01
N LYS A 219 -8.64 -6.87 17.86
CA LYS A 219 -8.83 -7.87 16.81
C LYS A 219 -9.89 -7.38 15.83
N HIS A 220 -9.78 -7.79 14.57
CA HIS A 220 -10.81 -7.64 13.54
C HIS A 220 -11.27 -6.18 13.29
N TYR A 221 -10.35 -5.21 13.33
CA TYR A 221 -10.67 -3.81 13.03
C TYR A 221 -10.23 -3.39 11.63
N GLU A 222 -9.47 -4.24 10.93
CA GLU A 222 -8.86 -3.91 9.65
C GLU A 222 -9.89 -3.79 8.52
N GLY A 223 -11.05 -4.43 8.66
CA GLY A 223 -12.15 -4.38 7.70
C GLY A 223 -13.19 -5.46 7.99
N ASN A 224 -14.18 -5.59 7.11
CA ASN A 224 -15.18 -6.66 7.16
C ASN A 224 -14.56 -8.05 6.88
N LYS A 225 -13.59 -8.09 5.96
CA LYS A 225 -12.83 -9.27 5.59
C LYS A 225 -11.34 -9.01 5.80
N ILE A 226 -10.67 -9.93 6.49
CA ILE A 226 -9.23 -9.89 6.76
C ILE A 226 -8.62 -11.15 6.18
N ILE A 227 -7.67 -10.97 5.28
CA ILE A 227 -7.01 -12.07 4.57
C ILE A 227 -5.50 -11.87 4.71
N THR A 228 -4.77 -12.92 5.01
CA THR A 228 -3.31 -12.89 4.99
C THR A 228 -2.74 -13.85 3.94
N LEU A 229 -1.67 -13.42 3.29
CA LEU A 229 -0.94 -14.20 2.29
C LEU A 229 0.55 -14.12 2.63
N TYR A 230 1.17 -15.26 2.93
CA TYR A 230 2.56 -15.31 3.40
C TYR A 230 3.26 -16.59 2.92
N SER A 231 4.58 -16.65 3.08
CA SER A 231 5.39 -17.77 2.62
C SER A 231 6.29 -18.33 3.73
N THR A 232 6.49 -19.64 3.74
CA THR A 232 7.49 -20.27 4.61
C THR A 232 8.93 -19.92 4.21
N GLY A 233 9.13 -19.41 2.99
CA GLY A 233 10.42 -18.98 2.45
C GLY A 233 10.69 -17.48 2.54
N ASP A 234 9.84 -16.71 3.24
CA ASP A 234 10.04 -15.26 3.40
C ASP A 234 11.36 -14.98 4.14
N ASP A 235 12.26 -14.26 3.48
CA ASP A 235 13.63 -14.00 3.91
C ASP A 235 13.82 -12.62 4.58
N LYS A 236 12.77 -11.80 4.66
CA LYS A 236 12.84 -10.45 5.27
C LYS A 236 11.94 -10.32 6.49
N VAL A 237 10.65 -10.61 6.36
CA VAL A 237 9.74 -10.67 7.50
C VAL A 237 9.88 -12.01 8.22
N GLY A 238 10.14 -13.07 7.47
CA GLY A 238 10.21 -14.43 8.03
C GLY A 238 8.84 -15.08 8.08
N PHE A 239 8.82 -16.41 8.06
CA PHE A 239 7.60 -17.17 8.35
C PHE A 239 7.15 -16.99 9.80
N MET A 240 8.12 -17.06 10.73
CA MET A 240 7.92 -16.95 12.16
C MET A 240 8.67 -15.75 12.73
N ALA A 241 8.01 -14.96 13.56
CA ALA A 241 8.61 -13.91 14.38
C ALA A 241 8.11 -14.09 15.82
N CYS A 242 9.05 -14.23 16.77
CA CYS A 242 8.74 -14.34 18.20
C CYS A 242 7.71 -15.42 18.56
N GLY A 243 7.84 -16.60 17.95
CA GLY A 243 7.00 -17.77 18.21
C GLY A 243 5.62 -17.72 17.56
N GLN A 244 5.35 -16.73 16.70
CA GLN A 244 4.08 -16.57 15.98
C GLN A 244 4.33 -16.45 14.48
N ILE A 245 3.32 -16.76 13.66
CA ILE A 245 3.39 -16.51 12.21
C ILE A 245 3.50 -15.00 12.03
N ALA A 246 4.60 -14.53 11.44
CA ALA A 246 4.93 -13.10 11.42
C ALA A 246 3.84 -12.26 10.74
N SER A 247 3.21 -12.83 9.72
CA SER A 247 2.20 -12.16 8.89
C SER A 247 0.75 -12.38 9.29
N SER A 248 0.45 -13.29 10.22
CA SER A 248 -0.93 -13.54 10.64
C SER A 248 -1.55 -12.29 11.26
N ILE A 249 -2.87 -12.18 11.20
CA ILE A 249 -3.63 -11.17 11.94
C ILE A 249 -4.64 -11.87 12.84
N ALA A 250 -4.64 -11.52 14.13
CA ALA A 250 -5.59 -12.10 15.06
C ALA A 250 -7.04 -11.76 14.66
N GLY A 251 -7.83 -12.80 14.37
CA GLY A 251 -9.20 -12.66 13.88
C GLY A 251 -9.34 -12.68 12.36
N GLU A 252 -8.26 -12.97 11.60
CA GLU A 252 -8.36 -13.08 10.15
C GLU A 252 -9.43 -14.08 9.69
N ASN A 253 -10.14 -13.72 8.62
CA ASN A 253 -11.18 -14.55 8.03
C ASN A 253 -10.60 -15.66 7.15
N GLN A 254 -9.44 -15.41 6.54
CA GLN A 254 -8.72 -16.38 5.71
C GLN A 254 -7.21 -16.18 5.84
N HIS A 255 -6.47 -17.27 5.70
CA HIS A 255 -5.01 -17.25 5.58
C HIS A 255 -4.58 -18.15 4.42
N HIS A 256 -3.56 -17.70 3.70
CA HIS A 256 -3.04 -18.38 2.52
C HIS A 256 -1.53 -18.50 2.64
N GLN A 257 -1.06 -19.70 2.94
CA GLN A 257 0.36 -20.00 2.98
C GLN A 257 0.89 -20.37 1.59
N ARG A 258 2.12 -19.96 1.29
CA ARG A 258 2.97 -20.41 0.19
C ARG A 258 4.22 -21.06 0.75
N THR A 259 4.94 -21.77 -0.10
CA THR A 259 6.18 -22.44 0.26
C THR A 259 7.28 -22.04 -0.71
N GLY A 260 8.45 -21.69 -0.17
CA GLY A 260 9.65 -21.40 -0.96
C GLY A 260 9.69 -20.04 -1.68
N MET A 261 8.62 -19.24 -1.63
CA MET A 261 8.65 -17.87 -2.14
C MET A 261 9.40 -16.96 -1.17
N ASN A 262 10.38 -16.21 -1.67
CA ASN A 262 11.02 -15.13 -0.92
C ASN A 262 10.07 -13.93 -0.73
N HIS A 263 10.48 -12.94 0.07
CA HIS A 263 9.61 -11.82 0.45
C HIS A 263 8.99 -11.08 -0.75
N ASP A 264 9.80 -10.77 -1.76
CA ASP A 264 9.35 -10.02 -2.95
C ASP A 264 8.49 -10.91 -3.88
N GLN A 265 8.77 -12.21 -3.96
CA GLN A 265 7.93 -13.15 -4.71
C GLN A 265 6.52 -13.24 -4.12
N VAL A 266 6.36 -13.16 -2.79
CA VAL A 266 5.01 -13.19 -2.18
C VAL A 266 4.14 -12.06 -2.72
N ILE A 267 4.67 -10.86 -2.97
CA ILE A 267 3.87 -9.74 -3.50
C ILE A 267 3.76 -9.74 -5.02
N PHE A 268 4.82 -10.05 -5.76
CA PHE A 268 4.79 -9.93 -7.22
C PHE A 268 4.25 -11.18 -7.92
N ASP A 269 4.68 -12.37 -7.51
CA ASP A 269 4.32 -13.62 -8.18
C ASP A 269 2.89 -14.09 -7.81
N THR A 270 2.26 -13.43 -6.84
CA THR A 270 0.88 -13.71 -6.43
C THR A 270 -0.12 -12.63 -6.83
N ALA A 271 0.22 -11.69 -7.70
CA ALA A 271 -0.67 -10.61 -8.12
C ALA A 271 -2.02 -11.12 -8.65
N ASP A 272 -2.02 -12.19 -9.46
CA ASP A 272 -3.23 -12.87 -9.93
C ASP A 272 -4.08 -13.40 -8.77
N PHE A 273 -3.44 -13.97 -7.74
CA PHE A 273 -4.12 -14.50 -6.58
C PHE A 273 -4.70 -13.39 -5.69
N GLN A 274 -3.97 -12.30 -5.50
CA GLN A 274 -4.48 -11.10 -4.82
C GLN A 274 -5.73 -10.56 -5.53
N LEU A 275 -5.71 -10.48 -6.87
CA LEU A 275 -6.86 -10.08 -7.65
C LEU A 275 -8.06 -11.02 -7.47
N LYS A 276 -7.81 -12.34 -7.46
CA LYS A 276 -8.85 -13.34 -7.19
C LYS A 276 -9.50 -13.11 -5.83
N LEU A 277 -8.69 -12.94 -4.78
CA LEU A 277 -9.18 -12.67 -3.43
C LEU A 277 -10.02 -11.40 -3.37
N LEU A 278 -9.59 -10.33 -4.03
CA LEU A 278 -10.37 -9.09 -4.10
C LEU A 278 -11.74 -9.35 -4.74
N LYS A 279 -11.80 -10.01 -5.89
CA LYS A 279 -13.06 -10.25 -6.62
C LYS A 279 -14.04 -11.16 -5.88
N GLU A 280 -13.55 -12.14 -5.14
CA GLU A 280 -14.38 -13.07 -4.37
C GLU A 280 -15.02 -12.43 -3.12
N ASN A 281 -14.56 -11.23 -2.72
CA ASN A 281 -15.00 -10.54 -1.50
C ASN A 281 -15.60 -9.14 -1.80
N GLN A 282 -16.25 -8.98 -2.97
CA GLN A 282 -16.92 -7.74 -3.39
C GLN A 282 -18.33 -7.61 -2.85
#